data_AF-A0A3D0N674-F1
#
_entry.id   AF-A0A3D0N674-F1
#
_cell.length_a   1.000
_cell.length_b   1.000
_cell.length_c   1.000
_cell.angle_alpha   90.00
_cell.angle_beta   90.00
_cell.angle_gamma   90.00
#
_symmetry.space_group_name_H-M   'P 1'
#
loop_
_entity.id
_entity.type
_entity.pdbx_description
1 polymer ?
#
loop_
_entity_poly.entity_id
_entity_poly.type
_entity_poly.pdbx_seq_one_letter_code
_entity_poly.pdbx_strand_id
1 'polypeptide(L)'
;MIHVDLRGLLEEGDLTQNQALLAGDVLVVREAGKISVLGEVHAPQSFQVTEPVSVVEALALAGSTTPEADLRRAQIITPNGSVPVDLDALIMRGEMEYNVEMQQGDVLLVPPAAPETVLVVGAVENRGIIDIRKQEQRDVLRLLTVAGPTLMADLKSVQVFRKREILTLDVEAMLDGDLSENIALAPDDIVYVPEVNTVYLVGAVTRQGALPLTEDLSLLDVISTYGNFQVGNMKQVTVMRANDAGEAEFFTRNIGQLNRAIAPEDMPLQEGDVIFVPFRERGFDWEQVRSILWSAGSLWGLLEAF
;
A
#
# COMPACT_ATOMS: atom_id res chain seq x y z
N MET A 1 -53.41 23.49 -29.26
CA MET A 1 -52.58 22.46 -28.62
C MET A 1 -53.11 22.31 -27.21
N ILE A 2 -53.65 21.15 -26.87
CA ILE A 2 -54.19 20.85 -25.54
C ILE A 2 -53.15 19.96 -24.86
N HIS A 3 -52.69 20.35 -23.68
CA HIS A 3 -51.83 19.51 -22.85
C HIS A 3 -52.71 18.69 -21.93
N VAL A 4 -52.48 17.38 -21.89
CA VAL A 4 -53.17 16.44 -21.02
C VAL A 4 -52.14 15.87 -20.07
N ASP A 5 -52.35 16.06 -18.77
CA ASP A 5 -51.56 15.36 -17.76
C ASP A 5 -52.09 13.93 -17.60
N LEU A 6 -51.39 12.99 -18.25
CA LEU A 6 -51.74 11.57 -18.18
C LEU A 6 -51.48 10.99 -16.79
N ARG A 7 -50.59 11.57 -15.98
CA ARG A 7 -50.33 11.06 -14.63
C ARG A 7 -51.47 11.39 -13.69
N GLY A 8 -51.88 12.67 -13.63
CA GLY A 8 -53.07 13.09 -12.89
C GLY A 8 -54.33 12.32 -13.33
N LEU A 9 -54.49 12.08 -14.65
CA LEU A 9 -55.61 11.29 -15.16
C LEU A 9 -55.59 9.82 -14.71
N LEU A 10 -54.43 9.15 -14.80
CA LEU A 10 -54.33 7.70 -14.66
C LEU A 10 -54.03 7.24 -13.23
N GLU A 11 -53.21 7.99 -12.48
CA GLU A 11 -52.80 7.65 -11.12
C GLU A 11 -53.68 8.31 -10.07
N GLU A 12 -54.00 9.61 -10.27
CA GLU A 12 -54.73 10.42 -9.30
C GLU A 12 -56.24 10.47 -9.58
N GLY A 13 -56.66 9.99 -10.75
CA GLY A 13 -58.07 9.93 -11.16
C GLY A 13 -58.68 11.28 -11.51
N ASP A 14 -57.86 12.29 -11.86
CA ASP A 14 -58.34 13.60 -12.30
C ASP A 14 -59.00 13.49 -13.69
N LEU A 15 -60.32 13.28 -13.69
CA LEU A 15 -61.12 13.19 -14.90
C LEU A 15 -61.21 14.51 -15.68
N THR A 16 -60.77 15.65 -15.13
CA THR A 16 -60.71 16.92 -15.89
C THR A 16 -59.65 16.87 -16.99
N GLN A 17 -58.67 15.97 -16.86
CA GLN A 17 -57.67 15.67 -17.88
C GLN A 17 -58.22 14.74 -18.99
N ASN A 18 -59.40 14.12 -18.81
CA ASN A 18 -59.95 13.18 -19.77
C ASN A 18 -60.62 13.89 -20.96
N GLN A 19 -59.80 14.31 -21.92
CA GLN A 19 -60.26 15.03 -23.11
C GLN A 19 -60.86 14.08 -24.16
N ALA A 20 -62.05 14.43 -24.66
CA ALA A 20 -62.67 13.69 -25.75
C ALA A 20 -61.95 13.96 -27.08
N LEU A 21 -61.43 12.91 -27.70
CA LEU A 21 -60.75 12.99 -29.00
C LEU A 21 -61.76 13.02 -30.14
N LEU A 22 -61.54 13.91 -31.11
CA LEU A 22 -62.35 14.06 -32.31
C LEU A 22 -61.59 13.57 -33.56
N ALA A 23 -62.35 13.29 -34.62
CA ALA A 23 -61.78 12.90 -35.89
C ALA A 23 -60.90 14.03 -36.46
N GLY A 24 -59.61 13.72 -36.70
CA GLY A 24 -58.62 14.68 -37.19
C GLY A 24 -57.63 15.15 -36.12
N ASP A 25 -57.80 14.77 -34.86
CA ASP A 25 -56.83 15.08 -33.79
C ASP A 25 -55.51 14.34 -33.98
N VAL A 26 -54.41 15.00 -33.61
CA VAL A 26 -53.05 14.43 -33.62
C VAL A 26 -52.53 14.39 -32.18
N LEU A 27 -52.31 13.18 -31.68
CA LEU A 27 -51.70 12.93 -30.38
C LEU A 27 -50.17 12.92 -30.54
N VAL A 28 -49.49 13.74 -29.75
CA VAL A 28 -48.03 13.73 -29.67
C VAL A 28 -47.65 13.38 -28.25
N VAL A 29 -47.13 12.16 -28.06
CA VAL A 29 -46.50 11.74 -26.81
C VAL A 29 -45.02 12.05 -26.93
N ARG A 30 -44.53 12.99 -26.12
CA ARG A 30 -43.09 13.32 -26.08
C ARG A 30 -42.40 12.30 -25.18
N GLU A 31 -41.19 11.88 -25.53
CA GLU A 31 -40.36 11.14 -24.58
C GLU A 31 -40.14 11.99 -23.33
N ALA A 32 -40.31 11.38 -22.16
CA ALA A 32 -40.00 12.02 -20.89
C ALA A 32 -38.55 12.49 -20.90
N GLY A 33 -38.32 13.66 -20.33
CA GLY A 33 -36.98 14.17 -20.15
C GLY A 33 -36.13 13.25 -19.31
N LYS A 34 -34.81 13.34 -19.48
CA LYS A 34 -33.89 12.62 -18.63
C LYS A 34 -32.93 13.60 -17.99
N ILE A 35 -32.65 13.37 -16.72
CA ILE A 35 -31.44 13.89 -16.07
C ILE A 35 -30.46 12.74 -15.89
N SER A 36 -29.19 13.06 -15.79
CA SER A 36 -28.15 12.07 -15.50
C SER A 36 -27.34 12.47 -14.28
N VAL A 37 -27.00 11.50 -13.44
CA VAL A 37 -26.05 11.66 -12.34
C VAL A 37 -24.87 10.73 -12.63
N LEU A 38 -23.69 11.32 -12.83
CA LEU A 38 -22.47 10.62 -13.25
C LEU A 38 -21.32 10.89 -12.29
N GLY A 39 -20.36 9.96 -12.23
CA GLY A 39 -19.14 10.09 -11.43
C GLY A 39 -19.19 9.33 -10.10
N GLU A 40 -18.61 9.91 -9.06
CA GLU A 40 -18.45 9.32 -7.71
C GLU A 40 -19.74 9.35 -6.89
N VAL A 41 -20.71 8.56 -7.36
CA VAL A 41 -21.98 8.27 -6.68
C VAL A 41 -22.17 6.75 -6.62
N HIS A 42 -22.97 6.27 -5.66
CA HIS A 42 -23.16 4.82 -5.47
C HIS A 42 -23.79 4.12 -6.67
N ALA A 43 -24.71 4.78 -7.38
CA ALA A 43 -25.36 4.27 -8.58
C ALA A 43 -25.43 5.35 -9.68
N PRO A 44 -24.37 5.50 -10.49
CA PRO A 44 -24.39 6.41 -11.64
C PRO A 44 -25.45 5.96 -12.64
N GLN A 45 -26.45 6.82 -12.90
CA GLN A 45 -27.59 6.46 -13.75
C GLN A 45 -28.32 7.69 -14.29
N SER A 46 -29.29 7.45 -15.17
CA SER A 46 -30.19 8.48 -15.71
C SER A 46 -31.63 8.19 -15.34
N PHE A 47 -32.36 9.24 -14.95
CA PHE A 47 -33.75 9.15 -14.51
C PHE A 47 -34.66 9.85 -15.49
N GLN A 48 -35.82 9.26 -15.76
CA GLN A 48 -36.87 9.98 -16.47
C GLN A 48 -37.53 10.97 -15.52
N VAL A 49 -37.64 12.21 -15.96
CA VAL A 49 -38.23 13.31 -15.18
C VAL A 49 -39.27 14.02 -16.03
N THR A 50 -40.41 14.32 -15.39
CA THR A 50 -41.49 15.13 -15.97
C THR A 50 -41.46 16.57 -15.47
N GLU A 51 -40.80 16.81 -14.35
CA GLU A 51 -40.62 18.11 -13.70
C GLU A 51 -39.15 18.32 -13.33
N PRO A 52 -38.70 19.57 -13.08
CA PRO A 52 -37.35 19.82 -12.56
C PRO A 52 -37.11 19.09 -11.24
N VAL A 53 -35.89 18.56 -11.07
CA VAL A 53 -35.48 17.77 -9.90
C VAL A 53 -34.32 18.47 -9.21
N SER A 54 -34.36 18.61 -7.89
CA SER A 54 -33.27 19.25 -7.15
C SER A 54 -31.99 18.39 -7.12
N VAL A 55 -30.82 19.00 -6.96
CA VAL A 55 -29.54 18.27 -6.79
C VAL A 55 -29.62 17.22 -5.68
N VAL A 56 -30.20 17.57 -4.52
CA VAL A 56 -30.35 16.62 -3.40
C VAL A 56 -31.19 15.41 -3.80
N GLU A 57 -32.30 15.63 -4.50
CA GLU A 57 -33.18 14.56 -4.96
C GLU A 57 -32.49 13.68 -6.02
N ALA A 58 -31.79 14.30 -6.98
CA ALA A 58 -31.00 13.58 -7.97
C ALA A 58 -29.92 12.70 -7.32
N LEU A 59 -29.22 13.22 -6.31
CA LEU A 59 -28.25 12.44 -5.52
C LEU A 59 -28.91 11.31 -4.74
N ALA A 60 -30.06 11.56 -4.10
CA ALA A 60 -30.80 10.53 -3.38
C ALA A 60 -31.21 9.37 -4.30
N LEU A 61 -31.68 9.68 -5.52
CA LEU A 61 -31.99 8.69 -6.54
C LEU A 61 -30.74 7.91 -7.00
N ALA A 62 -29.57 8.57 -7.05
CA ALA A 62 -28.29 7.96 -7.39
C ALA A 62 -27.60 7.22 -6.22
N GLY A 63 -28.27 7.09 -5.07
CA GLY A 63 -27.73 6.42 -3.89
C GLY A 63 -26.70 7.25 -3.09
N SER A 64 -26.67 8.57 -3.28
CA SER A 64 -25.71 9.52 -2.72
C SER A 64 -24.28 9.40 -3.27
N THR A 65 -23.38 10.27 -2.81
CA THR A 65 -21.96 10.32 -3.21
C THR A 65 -21.13 9.25 -2.51
N THR A 66 -20.06 8.77 -3.15
CA THR A 66 -19.06 7.89 -2.52
C THR A 66 -18.07 8.69 -1.66
N PRO A 67 -17.33 8.05 -0.72
CA PRO A 67 -16.27 8.70 0.03
C PRO A 67 -15.13 9.27 -0.84
N GLU A 68 -14.97 8.77 -2.05
CA GLU A 68 -13.97 9.20 -3.01
C GLU A 68 -14.40 10.42 -3.85
N ALA A 69 -15.60 10.96 -3.63
CA ALA A 69 -16.13 12.10 -4.36
C ALA A 69 -15.46 13.43 -4.00
N ASP A 70 -15.15 14.25 -5.01
CA ASP A 70 -14.79 15.66 -4.84
C ASP A 70 -16.05 16.51 -4.76
N LEU A 71 -16.63 16.57 -3.57
CA LEU A 71 -17.90 17.26 -3.31
C LEU A 71 -17.87 18.74 -3.71
N ARG A 72 -16.71 19.41 -3.62
CA ARG A 72 -16.57 20.84 -3.92
C ARG A 72 -16.43 21.14 -5.40
N ARG A 73 -16.14 20.14 -6.22
CA ARG A 73 -15.92 20.28 -7.67
C ARG A 73 -17.04 19.67 -8.50
N ALA A 74 -18.15 19.29 -7.88
CA ALA A 74 -19.32 18.87 -8.61
C ALA A 74 -19.90 20.01 -9.45
N GLN A 75 -20.55 19.65 -10.54
CA GLN A 75 -21.12 20.62 -11.47
C GLN A 75 -22.34 20.05 -12.19
N ILE A 76 -23.30 20.90 -12.50
CA ILE A 76 -24.38 20.59 -13.44
C ILE A 76 -23.93 21.04 -14.82
N ILE A 77 -23.86 20.11 -15.76
CA ILE A 77 -23.60 20.38 -17.17
C ILE A 77 -24.95 20.58 -17.86
N THR A 78 -25.13 21.78 -18.41
CA THR A 78 -26.34 22.19 -19.15
C THR A 78 -25.97 22.51 -20.60
N PRO A 79 -26.95 22.63 -21.52
CA PRO A 79 -26.69 23.12 -22.88
C PRO A 79 -26.05 24.51 -22.95
N ASN A 80 -26.21 25.34 -21.90
CA ASN A 80 -25.73 26.71 -21.84
C ASN A 80 -24.37 26.87 -21.14
N GLY A 81 -23.80 25.77 -20.64
CA GLY A 81 -22.53 25.77 -19.89
C GLY A 81 -22.61 24.93 -18.62
N SER A 82 -21.59 25.05 -17.76
CA SER A 82 -21.57 24.37 -16.46
C SER A 82 -21.92 25.31 -15.32
N VAL A 83 -22.69 24.80 -14.36
CA VAL A 83 -23.00 25.46 -13.10
C VAL A 83 -22.27 24.72 -11.99
N PRO A 84 -21.31 25.34 -11.27
CA PRO A 84 -20.63 24.67 -10.16
C PRO A 84 -21.61 24.48 -9.00
N VAL A 85 -21.49 23.33 -8.32
CA VAL A 85 -22.31 22.97 -7.17
C VAL A 85 -21.40 22.46 -6.07
N ASP A 86 -21.32 23.18 -4.95
CA ASP A 86 -20.58 22.73 -3.77
C ASP A 86 -21.46 21.76 -2.96
N LEU A 87 -21.29 20.46 -3.17
CA LEU A 87 -22.04 19.42 -2.47
C LEU A 87 -21.63 19.30 -0.99
N ASP A 88 -20.41 19.72 -0.63
CA ASP A 88 -19.96 19.77 0.77
C ASP A 88 -20.73 20.88 1.51
N ALA A 89 -20.88 22.05 0.89
CA ALA A 89 -21.75 23.11 1.40
C ALA A 89 -23.21 22.67 1.54
N LEU A 90 -23.73 22.04 0.49
CA LEU A 90 -25.13 21.62 0.43
C LEU A 90 -25.47 20.56 1.47
N ILE A 91 -24.68 19.48 1.54
CA ILE A 91 -25.02 18.27 2.31
C ILE A 91 -24.53 18.40 3.75
N MET A 92 -23.29 18.89 3.97
CA MET A 92 -22.68 18.91 5.31
C MET A 92 -23.02 20.20 6.07
N ARG A 93 -23.14 21.33 5.37
CA ARG A 93 -23.40 22.64 5.99
C ARG A 93 -24.85 23.12 5.82
N GLY A 94 -25.65 22.47 4.98
CA GLY A 94 -27.05 22.81 4.75
C GLY A 94 -27.25 24.09 3.95
N GLU A 95 -26.26 24.49 3.14
CA GLU A 95 -26.32 25.71 2.33
C GLU A 95 -27.20 25.47 1.08
N MET A 96 -28.50 25.73 1.22
CA MET A 96 -29.52 25.44 0.20
C MET A 96 -29.37 26.23 -1.11
N GLU A 97 -28.52 27.25 -1.16
CA GLU A 97 -28.23 27.99 -2.41
C GLU A 97 -27.60 27.09 -3.48
N TYR A 98 -26.93 26.01 -3.07
CA TYR A 98 -26.36 25.00 -3.96
C TYR A 98 -27.38 23.92 -4.36
N ASN A 99 -28.60 23.92 -3.82
CA ASN A 99 -29.65 22.95 -4.20
C ASN A 99 -30.38 23.37 -5.48
N VAL A 100 -29.63 23.52 -6.57
CA VAL A 100 -30.14 23.97 -7.86
C VAL A 100 -31.14 22.94 -8.44
N GLU A 101 -32.16 23.41 -9.14
CA GLU A 101 -33.05 22.54 -9.91
C GLU A 101 -32.43 22.15 -11.24
N MET A 102 -32.35 20.85 -11.49
CA MET A 102 -31.89 20.25 -12.73
C MET A 102 -33.07 20.10 -13.69
N GLN A 103 -32.87 20.52 -14.94
CA GLN A 103 -33.85 20.39 -16.01
C GLN A 103 -33.58 19.18 -16.90
N GLN A 104 -34.57 18.84 -17.75
CA GLN A 104 -34.41 17.83 -18.79
C GLN A 104 -33.15 18.09 -19.63
N GLY A 105 -32.27 17.08 -19.71
CA GLY A 105 -31.01 17.11 -20.44
C GLY A 105 -29.80 17.47 -19.57
N ASP A 106 -30.01 17.91 -18.33
CA ASP A 106 -28.92 18.26 -17.42
C ASP A 106 -28.21 17.02 -16.87
N VAL A 107 -26.90 17.18 -16.64
CA VAL A 107 -26.03 16.15 -16.08
C VAL A 107 -25.36 16.67 -14.82
N LEU A 108 -25.67 16.07 -13.66
CA LEU A 108 -24.89 16.27 -12.45
C LEU A 108 -23.64 15.39 -12.53
N LEU A 109 -22.49 16.02 -12.67
CA LEU A 109 -21.19 15.37 -12.65
C LEU A 109 -20.55 15.54 -11.27
N VAL A 110 -20.29 14.44 -10.59
CA VAL A 110 -19.56 14.39 -9.32
C VAL A 110 -18.17 13.81 -9.58
N PRO A 111 -17.12 14.64 -9.75
CA PRO A 111 -15.80 14.12 -10.09
C PRO A 111 -15.15 13.38 -8.89
N PRO A 112 -14.18 12.50 -9.14
CA PRO A 112 -13.38 11.91 -8.07
C PRO A 112 -12.44 12.94 -7.44
N ALA A 113 -12.28 12.84 -6.12
CA ALA A 113 -11.27 13.57 -5.38
C ALA A 113 -9.88 13.15 -5.86
N ALA A 114 -8.94 14.10 -5.80
CA ALA A 114 -7.54 13.81 -6.07
C ALA A 114 -7.03 12.69 -5.14
N PRO A 115 -6.25 11.72 -5.66
CA PRO A 115 -5.70 10.67 -4.82
C PRO A 115 -4.76 11.25 -3.78
N GLU A 116 -4.89 10.81 -2.54
CA GLU A 116 -3.92 11.07 -1.50
C GLU A 116 -3.00 9.86 -1.45
N THR A 117 -1.76 10.04 -1.89
CA THR A 117 -0.85 8.92 -2.09
C THR A 117 0.39 9.01 -1.23
N VAL A 118 0.90 7.86 -0.82
CA VAL A 118 2.19 7.68 -0.16
C VAL A 118 3.04 6.76 -1.03
N LEU A 119 4.33 7.07 -1.18
CA LEU A 119 5.27 6.21 -1.88
C LEU A 119 5.99 5.30 -0.88
N VAL A 120 5.88 3.98 -1.04
CA VAL A 120 6.60 3.00 -0.22
C VAL A 120 7.74 2.37 -1.03
N VAL A 121 8.94 2.43 -0.49
CA VAL A 121 10.17 1.92 -1.12
C VAL A 121 11.08 1.23 -0.11
N GLY A 122 12.07 0.48 -0.61
CA GLY A 122 12.99 -0.29 0.22
C GLY A 122 12.54 -1.73 0.45
N ALA A 123 12.86 -2.29 1.62
CA ALA A 123 12.76 -3.70 1.97
C ALA A 123 11.32 -4.19 2.23
N VAL A 124 10.39 -3.92 1.30
CA VAL A 124 9.00 -4.41 1.32
C VAL A 124 8.70 -5.21 0.05
N GLU A 125 7.71 -6.11 0.14
CA GLU A 125 7.21 -6.93 -0.97
C GLU A 125 6.43 -6.08 -1.98
N ASN A 126 5.49 -5.25 -1.48
CA ASN A 126 4.62 -4.41 -2.30
C ASN A 126 5.12 -2.97 -2.32
N ARG A 127 6.15 -2.71 -3.12
CA ARG A 127 6.70 -1.36 -3.36
C ARG A 127 5.79 -0.56 -4.29
N GLY A 128 5.77 0.75 -4.13
CA GLY A 128 5.10 1.67 -5.04
C GLY A 128 4.17 2.66 -4.36
N ILE A 129 3.26 3.23 -5.16
CA ILE A 129 2.33 4.27 -4.73
C ILE A 129 1.09 3.62 -4.12
N ILE A 130 0.76 4.00 -2.88
CA ILE A 130 -0.42 3.54 -2.16
C ILE A 130 -1.38 4.72 -1.96
N ASP A 131 -2.63 4.59 -2.43
CA ASP A 131 -3.69 5.55 -2.14
C ASP A 131 -4.20 5.32 -0.71
N ILE A 132 -3.86 6.23 0.20
CA ILE A 132 -4.18 6.11 1.62
C ILE A 132 -5.65 6.43 1.93
N ARG A 133 -6.42 6.98 0.98
CA ARG A 133 -7.87 7.20 1.18
C ARG A 133 -8.65 5.90 1.27
N LYS A 134 -8.16 4.86 0.61
CA LYS A 134 -8.77 3.52 0.58
C LYS A 134 -8.47 2.71 1.85
N GLN A 135 -7.69 3.26 2.77
CA GLN A 135 -7.31 2.59 4.02
C GLN A 135 -8.17 3.11 5.18
N GLU A 136 -8.64 2.18 6.03
CA GLU A 136 -9.40 2.52 7.24
C GLU A 136 -8.57 3.36 8.22
N GLN A 137 -7.29 3.04 8.32
CA GLN A 137 -6.30 3.77 9.12
C GLN A 137 -5.13 4.17 8.24
N ARG A 138 -4.70 5.42 8.41
CA ARG A 138 -3.68 6.06 7.56
C ARG A 138 -2.38 6.25 8.31
N ASP A 139 -2.04 5.33 9.22
CA ASP A 139 -0.79 5.38 9.98
C ASP A 139 0.28 4.46 9.39
N VAL A 140 1.52 4.64 9.84
CA VAL A 140 2.70 3.94 9.34
C VAL A 140 2.57 2.43 9.54
N LEU A 141 2.13 2.01 10.73
CA LEU A 141 1.98 0.59 11.05
C LEU A 141 0.99 -0.09 10.10
N ARG A 142 -0.18 0.54 9.86
CA ARG A 142 -1.16 -0.01 8.92
C ARG A 142 -0.65 -0.05 7.49
N LEU A 143 0.03 1.01 7.04
CA LEU A 143 0.63 1.06 5.72
C LEU A 143 1.64 -0.07 5.51
N LEU A 144 2.55 -0.27 6.48
CA LEU A 144 3.56 -1.32 6.39
C LEU A 144 2.95 -2.71 6.42
N THR A 145 1.85 -2.92 7.16
CA THR A 145 1.09 -4.18 7.10
C THR A 145 0.61 -4.49 5.68
N VAL A 146 0.21 -3.48 4.91
CA VAL A 146 -0.21 -3.63 3.51
C VAL A 146 1.00 -3.80 2.59
N ALA A 147 2.08 -3.04 2.82
CA ALA A 147 3.30 -3.10 2.03
C ALA A 147 4.03 -4.45 2.17
N GLY A 148 3.92 -5.08 3.35
CA GLY A 148 4.55 -6.36 3.67
C GLY A 148 6.07 -6.23 3.78
N PRO A 149 6.64 -5.94 4.96
CA PRO A 149 8.08 -5.90 5.13
C PRO A 149 8.71 -7.27 4.85
N THR A 150 9.83 -7.27 4.14
CA THR A 150 10.58 -8.50 3.88
C THR A 150 11.34 -8.95 5.13
N LEU A 151 11.89 -10.17 5.10
CA LEU A 151 12.80 -10.64 6.17
C LEU A 151 14.08 -9.81 6.30
N MET A 152 14.44 -9.04 5.26
CA MET A 152 15.59 -8.14 5.28
C MET A 152 15.21 -6.72 5.72
N ALA A 153 13.96 -6.46 6.14
CA ALA A 153 13.54 -5.13 6.52
C ALA A 153 14.11 -4.72 7.88
N ASP A 154 14.77 -3.55 7.93
CA ASP A 154 15.10 -2.90 9.20
C ASP A 154 13.88 -2.11 9.69
N LEU A 155 13.12 -2.73 10.60
CA LEU A 155 11.94 -2.12 11.18
C LEU A 155 12.24 -1.13 12.30
N LYS A 156 13.47 -1.11 12.85
CA LYS A 156 13.86 -0.16 13.90
C LYS A 156 14.17 1.24 13.36
N SER A 157 14.47 1.33 12.06
CA SER A 157 14.95 2.57 11.44
C SER A 157 14.13 3.01 10.22
N VAL A 158 12.83 2.65 10.17
CA VAL A 158 11.94 3.06 9.08
C VAL A 158 11.89 4.58 8.98
N GLN A 159 12.02 5.12 7.77
CA GLN A 159 12.07 6.56 7.53
C GLN A 159 10.83 7.04 6.80
N VAL A 160 10.20 8.08 7.33
CA VAL A 160 9.17 8.85 6.63
C VAL A 160 9.76 10.20 6.23
N PHE A 161 9.90 10.40 4.92
CA PHE A 161 10.27 11.69 4.35
C PHE A 161 9.01 12.50 4.13
N ARG A 162 8.88 13.60 4.88
CA ARG A 162 7.75 14.53 4.79
C ARG A 162 8.27 15.91 4.48
N LYS A 163 8.05 16.39 3.25
CA LYS A 163 8.55 17.68 2.75
C LYS A 163 10.07 17.83 2.88
N ARG A 164 10.58 18.34 4.01
CA ARG A 164 12.01 18.56 4.30
C ARG A 164 12.45 17.92 5.62
N GLU A 165 11.56 17.16 6.24
CA GLU A 165 11.80 16.47 7.51
C GLU A 165 11.93 14.98 7.25
N ILE A 166 12.81 14.33 8.00
CA ILE A 166 12.98 12.89 8.02
C ILE A 166 12.60 12.44 9.42
N LEU A 167 11.56 11.61 9.51
CA LEU A 167 11.11 11.00 10.75
C LEU A 167 11.60 9.56 10.74
N THR A 168 12.49 9.21 11.67
CA THR A 168 12.93 7.82 11.88
C THR A 168 12.02 7.22 12.94
N LEU A 169 11.46 6.05 12.66
CA LEU A 169 10.46 5.39 13.47
C LEU A 169 10.87 3.96 13.78
N ASP A 170 10.70 3.54 15.04
CA ASP A 170 10.86 2.15 15.46
C ASP A 170 9.53 1.40 15.34
N VAL A 171 9.33 0.76 14.18
CA VAL A 171 8.14 -0.03 13.88
C VAL A 171 8.18 -1.39 14.59
N GLU A 172 9.35 -1.90 14.95
CA GLU A 172 9.46 -3.13 15.74
C GLU A 172 8.87 -2.91 17.14
N ALA A 173 9.21 -1.79 17.79
CA ALA A 173 8.61 -1.40 19.06
C ALA A 173 7.07 -1.23 18.97
N MET A 174 6.56 -0.74 17.82
CA MET A 174 5.11 -0.64 17.58
C MET A 174 4.43 -2.01 17.54
N LEU A 175 5.08 -3.03 16.97
CA LEU A 175 4.57 -4.41 16.95
C LEU A 175 4.55 -5.03 18.35
N ASP A 176 5.49 -4.62 19.21
CA ASP A 176 5.54 -5.01 20.63
C ASP A 176 4.56 -4.21 21.52
N GLY A 177 3.88 -3.21 20.96
CA GLY A 177 2.79 -2.46 21.58
C GLY A 177 3.12 -1.02 21.95
N ASP A 178 4.33 -0.53 21.70
CA ASP A 178 4.67 0.88 21.86
C ASP A 178 4.27 1.69 20.62
N LEU A 179 3.07 2.26 20.64
CA LEU A 179 2.54 3.07 19.55
C LEU A 179 2.92 4.56 19.65
N SER A 180 3.87 4.94 20.51
CA SER A 180 4.23 6.35 20.74
C SER A 180 4.77 7.06 19.48
N GLU A 181 5.42 6.30 18.59
CA GLU A 181 5.94 6.79 17.31
C GLU A 181 5.01 6.50 16.12
N ASN A 182 3.84 5.88 16.32
CA ASN A 182 2.93 5.56 15.22
C ASN A 182 2.22 6.83 14.72
N ILE A 183 2.79 7.46 13.69
CA ILE A 183 2.27 8.70 13.12
C ILE A 183 1.23 8.44 12.03
N ALA A 184 0.27 9.37 11.91
CA ALA A 184 -0.56 9.46 10.72
C ALA A 184 0.27 9.94 9.52
N LEU A 185 0.08 9.31 8.37
CA LEU A 185 0.67 9.64 7.08
C LEU A 185 -0.07 10.80 6.45
N ALA A 186 0.69 11.65 5.76
CA ALA A 186 0.21 12.74 4.96
C ALA A 186 0.33 12.39 3.47
N PRO A 187 -0.49 13.02 2.61
CA PRO A 187 -0.27 12.95 1.16
C PRO A 187 1.17 13.36 0.82
N ASP A 188 1.75 12.68 -0.16
CA ASP A 188 3.11 12.86 -0.68
C ASP A 188 4.25 12.45 0.28
N ASP A 189 3.95 11.78 1.39
CA ASP A 189 4.98 11.14 2.20
C ASP A 189 5.70 10.04 1.40
N ILE A 190 7.00 9.88 1.66
CA ILE A 190 7.78 8.73 1.20
C ILE A 190 8.16 7.88 2.41
N VAL A 191 7.70 6.64 2.44
CA VAL A 191 8.08 5.66 3.46
C VAL A 191 9.18 4.78 2.88
N TYR A 192 10.38 4.92 3.44
CA TYR A 192 11.53 4.10 3.11
C TYR A 192 11.77 3.10 4.22
N VAL A 193 11.77 1.82 3.87
CA VAL A 193 12.14 0.72 4.77
C VAL A 193 13.55 0.29 4.42
N PRO A 194 14.56 0.57 5.26
CA PRO A 194 15.93 0.15 4.98
C PRO A 194 16.07 -1.38 4.97
N GLU A 195 17.15 -1.87 4.36
CA GLU A 195 17.56 -3.27 4.52
C GLU A 195 18.46 -3.39 5.74
N VAL A 196 18.28 -4.43 6.55
CA VAL A 196 19.25 -4.80 7.59
C VAL A 196 20.56 -5.23 6.95
N ASN A 197 21.65 -5.04 7.68
CA ASN A 197 22.95 -5.57 7.31
C ASN A 197 22.88 -7.09 7.10
N THR A 198 23.79 -7.64 6.30
CA THR A 198 23.73 -9.07 5.94
C THR A 198 25.00 -9.82 6.27
N VAL A 199 24.84 -11.10 6.60
CA VAL A 199 25.92 -12.10 6.67
C VAL A 199 25.60 -13.24 5.73
N TYR A 200 26.61 -13.96 5.26
CA TYR A 200 26.45 -15.02 4.27
C TYR A 200 26.77 -16.37 4.89
N LEU A 201 25.83 -17.32 4.82
CA LEU A 201 26.02 -18.68 5.30
C LEU A 201 26.20 -19.66 4.14
N VAL A 202 27.29 -20.42 4.15
CA VAL A 202 27.67 -21.34 3.07
C VAL A 202 28.26 -22.66 3.58
N GLY A 203 28.14 -23.72 2.76
CA GLY A 203 28.72 -25.03 3.05
C GLY A 203 27.71 -26.05 3.60
N ALA A 204 28.12 -26.83 4.61
CA ALA A 204 27.37 -27.92 5.21
C ALA A 204 26.26 -27.43 6.17
N VAL A 205 25.27 -26.74 5.59
CA VAL A 205 24.14 -26.09 6.28
C VAL A 205 22.81 -26.50 5.65
N THR A 206 21.71 -26.33 6.38
CA THR A 206 20.36 -26.63 5.92
C THR A 206 19.82 -25.59 4.94
N ARG A 207 20.32 -24.35 5.04
CA ARG A 207 20.02 -23.25 4.13
C ARG A 207 21.29 -22.43 3.89
N GLN A 208 21.63 -22.23 2.62
CA GLN A 208 22.72 -21.35 2.20
C GLN A 208 22.15 -20.00 1.74
N GLY A 209 22.93 -18.93 1.86
CA GLY A 209 22.59 -17.59 1.35
C GLY A 209 22.76 -16.49 2.39
N ALA A 210 22.25 -15.30 2.05
CA ALA A 210 22.25 -14.14 2.94
C ALA A 210 21.28 -14.35 4.12
N LEU A 211 21.71 -13.92 5.28
CA LEU A 211 20.96 -13.87 6.53
C LEU A 211 20.96 -12.44 7.06
N PRO A 212 19.85 -12.00 7.70
CA PRO A 212 19.77 -10.68 8.29
C PRO A 212 20.66 -10.62 9.53
N LEU A 213 21.52 -9.61 9.62
CA LEU A 213 22.34 -9.32 10.79
C LEU A 213 21.53 -8.45 11.76
N THR A 214 20.87 -9.09 12.71
CA THR A 214 20.25 -8.41 13.86
C THR A 214 21.29 -8.16 14.95
N GLU A 215 21.02 -7.22 15.87
CA GLU A 215 21.96 -6.84 16.95
C GLU A 215 22.38 -8.03 17.83
N ASP A 216 21.47 -8.97 18.03
CA ASP A 216 21.69 -10.16 18.87
C ASP A 216 22.20 -11.38 18.07
N LEU A 217 22.41 -11.26 16.75
CA LEU A 217 22.81 -12.42 15.94
C LEU A 217 24.26 -12.80 16.20
N SER A 218 24.44 -13.97 16.80
CA SER A 218 25.76 -14.56 17.02
C SER A 218 26.11 -15.66 16.01
N LEU A 219 27.40 -15.99 15.91
CA LEU A 219 27.84 -17.17 15.17
C LEU A 219 27.17 -18.45 15.72
N LEU A 220 27.01 -18.54 17.03
CA LEU A 220 26.39 -19.70 17.66
C LEU A 220 24.92 -19.86 17.26
N ASP A 221 24.15 -18.78 17.23
CA ASP A 221 22.74 -18.81 16.82
C ASP A 221 22.60 -19.27 15.38
N VAL A 222 23.45 -18.74 14.49
CA VAL A 222 23.47 -19.11 13.07
C VAL A 222 23.75 -20.60 12.90
N ILE A 223 24.79 -21.13 13.55
CA ILE A 223 25.16 -22.54 13.41
C ILE A 223 24.18 -23.48 14.11
N SER A 224 23.61 -23.07 15.25
CA SER A 224 22.61 -23.87 15.95
C SER A 224 21.32 -23.98 15.14
N THR A 225 20.94 -22.92 14.44
CA THR A 225 19.71 -22.87 13.64
C THR A 225 19.88 -23.54 12.28
N TYR A 226 20.99 -23.26 11.59
CA TYR A 226 21.18 -23.64 10.18
C TYR A 226 22.28 -24.67 9.94
N GLY A 227 23.11 -24.97 10.93
CA GLY A 227 24.20 -25.95 10.79
C GLY A 227 23.68 -27.37 10.56
N ASN A 228 24.26 -28.09 9.59
CA ASN A 228 23.95 -29.51 9.41
C ASN A 228 24.93 -30.37 10.22
N PHE A 229 24.59 -30.67 11.48
CA PHE A 229 25.46 -31.41 12.41
C PHE A 229 25.77 -32.85 11.99
N GLN A 230 25.04 -33.41 11.02
CA GLN A 230 25.30 -34.78 10.54
C GLN A 230 26.48 -34.82 9.58
N VAL A 231 26.55 -33.85 8.67
CA VAL A 231 27.56 -33.82 7.60
C VAL A 231 28.56 -32.68 7.75
N GLY A 232 28.33 -31.72 8.64
CA GLY A 232 29.17 -30.55 8.87
C GLY A 232 30.26 -30.77 9.92
N ASN A 233 31.43 -30.21 9.66
CA ASN A 233 32.57 -30.19 10.59
C ASN A 233 32.47 -29.00 11.54
N MET A 234 31.71 -29.17 12.63
CA MET A 234 31.49 -28.12 13.63
C MET A 234 32.76 -27.72 14.40
N LYS A 235 33.88 -28.44 14.24
CA LYS A 235 35.15 -28.07 14.85
C LYS A 235 35.92 -27.01 14.06
N GLN A 236 35.53 -26.78 12.80
CA GLN A 236 36.24 -25.92 11.85
C GLN A 236 35.32 -24.92 11.15
N VAL A 237 34.27 -24.47 11.85
CA VAL A 237 33.43 -23.37 11.35
C VAL A 237 34.33 -22.16 11.18
N THR A 238 34.35 -21.55 10.01
CA THR A 238 35.26 -20.44 9.71
C THR A 238 34.45 -19.23 9.29
N VAL A 239 34.64 -18.11 10.00
CA VAL A 239 34.11 -16.82 9.60
C VAL A 239 35.19 -16.07 8.84
N MET A 240 34.86 -15.61 7.65
CA MET A 240 35.69 -14.69 6.88
C MET A 240 35.13 -13.29 7.01
N ARG A 241 36.00 -12.33 7.31
CA ARG A 241 35.66 -10.92 7.46
C ARG A 241 36.65 -10.05 6.71
N ALA A 242 36.18 -9.03 6.02
CA ALA A 242 37.05 -8.01 5.45
C ALA A 242 37.42 -6.99 6.53
N ASN A 243 38.71 -6.66 6.65
CA ASN A 243 39.15 -5.56 7.50
C ASN A 243 39.04 -4.20 6.76
N ASP A 244 39.39 -3.11 7.45
CA ASP A 244 39.30 -1.74 6.90
C ASP A 244 40.15 -1.52 5.64
N ALA A 245 41.18 -2.36 5.42
CA ALA A 245 42.02 -2.33 4.23
C ALA A 245 41.48 -3.19 3.07
N GLY A 246 40.34 -3.87 3.28
CA GLY A 246 39.75 -4.82 2.33
C GLY A 246 40.39 -6.20 2.34
N GLU A 247 41.32 -6.48 3.26
CA GLU A 247 41.97 -7.78 3.38
C GLU A 247 41.11 -8.75 4.20
N ALA A 248 41.15 -10.04 3.85
CA ALA A 248 40.30 -11.06 4.44
C ALA A 248 41.00 -11.69 5.64
N GLU A 249 40.32 -11.64 6.78
CA GLU A 249 40.72 -12.31 8.01
C GLU A 249 39.85 -13.54 8.24
N PHE A 250 40.47 -14.63 8.69
CA PHE A 250 39.82 -15.92 8.88
C PHE A 250 39.79 -16.30 10.37
N PHE A 251 38.58 -16.44 10.89
CA PHE A 251 38.31 -16.78 12.29
C PHE A 251 37.75 -18.19 12.37
N THR A 252 38.60 -19.19 12.61
CA THR A 252 38.13 -20.56 12.87
C THR A 252 37.61 -20.69 14.29
N ARG A 253 36.44 -21.33 14.44
CA ARG A 253 35.76 -21.59 15.71
C ARG A 253 35.36 -23.06 15.81
N ASN A 254 35.52 -23.61 17.00
CA ASN A 254 35.09 -24.97 17.34
C ASN A 254 33.75 -24.92 18.07
N ILE A 255 32.67 -25.07 17.32
CA ILE A 255 31.28 -25.10 17.78
C ILE A 255 30.86 -26.51 18.23
N GLY A 256 31.70 -27.54 18.00
CA GLY A 256 31.41 -28.92 18.38
C GLY A 256 31.59 -29.26 19.87
N GLN A 257 32.11 -28.34 20.70
CA GLN A 257 32.43 -28.56 22.12
C GLN A 257 31.67 -27.64 23.08
N LEU A 258 30.47 -27.19 22.71
CA LEU A 258 29.64 -26.31 23.53
C LEU A 258 29.24 -26.99 24.85
N ASN A 259 29.97 -26.67 25.92
CA ASN A 259 29.63 -27.05 27.29
C ASN A 259 29.49 -25.76 28.10
N ARG A 260 28.34 -25.56 28.77
CA ARG A 260 27.90 -24.30 29.42
C ARG A 260 28.85 -23.70 30.48
N ALA A 261 29.94 -24.37 30.83
CA ALA A 261 30.89 -23.91 31.85
C ALA A 261 31.99 -22.98 31.30
N ILE A 262 32.22 -23.00 29.98
CA ILE A 262 33.13 -22.09 29.28
C ILE A 262 32.47 -21.85 27.92
N ALA A 263 31.60 -20.84 27.83
CA ALA A 263 31.22 -20.35 26.51
C ALA A 263 32.50 -19.78 25.89
N PRO A 264 32.98 -20.28 24.73
CA PRO A 264 33.92 -19.50 23.94
C PRO A 264 33.25 -18.14 23.74
N GLU A 265 33.99 -17.02 23.85
CA GLU A 265 33.44 -15.69 23.56
C GLU A 265 32.59 -15.79 22.29
N ASP A 266 31.28 -15.63 22.44
CA ASP A 266 30.36 -15.79 21.33
C ASP A 266 30.73 -14.70 20.33
N MET A 267 31.12 -15.11 19.13
CA MET A 267 31.71 -14.19 18.18
C MET A 267 30.57 -13.33 17.61
N PRO A 268 30.52 -12.02 17.91
CA PRO A 268 29.55 -11.16 17.27
C PRO A 268 29.87 -11.09 15.78
N LEU A 269 28.83 -11.24 14.98
CA LEU A 269 28.94 -11.15 13.54
C LEU A 269 28.92 -9.68 13.11
N GLN A 270 29.57 -9.40 11.99
CA GLN A 270 29.64 -8.07 11.39
C GLN A 270 29.08 -8.12 9.98
N GLU A 271 28.69 -6.96 9.47
CA GLU A 271 28.19 -6.81 8.11
C GLU A 271 29.21 -7.38 7.11
N GLY A 272 28.71 -8.19 6.18
CA GLY A 272 29.53 -8.82 5.15
C GLY A 272 30.27 -10.08 5.60
N ASP A 273 30.17 -10.51 6.86
CA ASP A 273 30.79 -11.75 7.32
C ASP A 273 30.31 -12.94 6.49
N VAL A 274 31.25 -13.79 6.06
CA VAL A 274 30.95 -15.07 5.39
C VAL A 274 31.24 -16.21 6.34
N ILE A 275 30.18 -16.90 6.76
CA ILE A 275 30.21 -18.06 7.64
C ILE A 275 30.27 -19.32 6.79
N PHE A 276 31.40 -20.01 6.82
CA PHE A 276 31.61 -21.27 6.13
C PHE A 276 31.62 -22.45 7.08
N VAL A 277 30.76 -23.43 6.81
CA VAL A 277 30.72 -24.71 7.52
C VAL A 277 31.29 -25.79 6.61
N PRO A 278 32.50 -26.33 6.87
CA PRO A 278 33.07 -27.40 6.05
C PRO A 278 32.28 -28.70 6.21
N PHE A 279 32.38 -29.61 5.25
CA PHE A 279 31.84 -30.99 5.38
C PHE A 279 32.78 -31.86 6.22
N ARG A 280 32.29 -32.87 6.96
CA ARG A 280 33.11 -33.71 7.87
C ARG A 280 34.29 -34.40 7.21
N GLU A 281 34.14 -34.77 5.95
CA GLU A 281 35.15 -35.50 5.19
C GLU A 281 36.15 -34.59 4.46
N ARG A 282 35.96 -33.26 4.52
CA ARG A 282 36.80 -32.26 3.84
C ARG A 282 37.15 -31.12 4.80
N GLY A 283 38.43 -30.77 4.89
CA GLY A 283 38.87 -29.59 5.65
C GLY A 283 38.37 -28.29 5.04
N PHE A 284 38.79 -27.16 5.61
CA PHE A 284 38.61 -25.86 4.98
C PHE A 284 39.32 -25.81 3.61
N ASP A 285 38.59 -25.43 2.57
CA ASP A 285 39.11 -25.30 1.20
C ASP A 285 38.67 -23.95 0.62
N TRP A 286 39.64 -23.04 0.48
CA TRP A 286 39.39 -21.68 0.02
C TRP A 286 38.95 -21.61 -1.45
N GLU A 287 39.44 -22.51 -2.30
CA GLU A 287 39.00 -22.57 -3.70
C GLU A 287 37.52 -22.95 -3.81
N GLN A 288 37.06 -23.81 -2.90
CA GLN A 288 35.66 -24.17 -2.79
C GLN A 288 34.80 -22.98 -2.34
N VAL A 289 35.20 -22.27 -1.28
CA VAL A 289 34.49 -21.06 -0.81
C VAL A 289 34.40 -20.03 -1.93
N ARG A 290 35.53 -19.72 -2.58
CA ARG A 290 35.59 -18.79 -3.71
C ARG A 290 34.64 -19.19 -4.85
N SER A 291 34.57 -20.49 -5.19
CA SER A 291 33.68 -20.99 -6.24
C SER A 291 32.19 -20.84 -5.89
N ILE A 292 31.82 -20.99 -4.62
CA ILE A 292 30.44 -20.84 -4.14
C ILE A 292 30.05 -19.36 -4.21
N LEU A 293 30.93 -18.45 -3.74
CA LEU A 293 30.69 -17.02 -3.79
C LEU A 293 30.63 -16.50 -5.25
N TRP A 294 31.45 -17.05 -6.15
CA TRP A 294 31.40 -16.78 -7.60
C TRP A 294 30.05 -17.17 -8.22
N SER A 295 29.47 -18.30 -7.81
CA SER A 295 28.18 -18.78 -8.32
C SER A 295 26.96 -18.02 -7.76
N ALA A 296 27.12 -17.33 -6.63
CA ALA A 296 26.05 -16.63 -5.92
C ALA A 296 25.84 -15.16 -6.36
N GLY A 297 26.63 -14.66 -7.32
CA GLY A 297 26.36 -13.42 -8.07
C GLY A 297 26.32 -12.10 -7.30
N SER A 298 26.55 -12.08 -5.98
CA SER A 298 26.28 -10.93 -5.10
C SER A 298 27.51 -10.34 -4.40
N LEU A 299 28.72 -10.87 -4.64
CA LEU A 299 29.93 -10.52 -3.87
C LEU A 299 31.11 -10.04 -4.72
N TRP A 300 30.83 -9.37 -5.84
CA TRP A 300 31.85 -8.87 -6.77
C TRP A 300 32.88 -7.95 -6.07
N GLY A 301 32.43 -7.09 -5.14
CA GLY A 301 33.30 -6.13 -4.45
C GLY A 301 34.21 -6.70 -3.36
N LEU A 302 33.86 -7.83 -2.74
CA LEU A 302 34.70 -8.50 -1.73
C LEU A 302 35.80 -9.38 -2.35
N LEU A 303 35.66 -9.72 -3.63
CA LEU A 303 36.58 -10.63 -4.33
C LEU A 303 37.66 -9.91 -5.15
N GLU A 304 37.49 -8.62 -5.48
CA GLU A 304 38.53 -7.85 -6.21
C GLU A 304 39.79 -7.56 -5.39
N ALA A 305 39.74 -7.77 -4.06
CA ALA A 305 40.89 -7.58 -3.16
C ALA A 305 41.88 -8.78 -3.15
N PHE A 306 41.65 -9.85 -3.95
CA PHE A 306 42.48 -11.07 -3.98
C PHE A 306 42.83 -11.58 -5.38
#